data_AF-A0A0A1TPB8-F1
#
_entry.id   AF-A0A0A1TPB8-F1
#
_cell.length_a   1.000
_cell.length_b   1.000
_cell.length_c   1.000
_cell.angle_alpha   90.00
_cell.angle_beta   90.00
_cell.angle_gamma   90.00
#
_symmetry.space_group_name_H-M   'P 1'
#
loop_
_entity.id
_entity.type
_entity.pdbx_description
1 polymer ?
#
loop_
_entity_poly.entity_id
_entity_poly.type
_entity_poly.pdbx_seq_one_letter_code
_entity_poly.pdbx_strand_id
1 'polypeptide(L)'
;MNSKQHCFATRYLCTCAHNTSSLSVTKISRLAPMTAGNPVSIKTLSVPTAPLAPPFSVRPLAQNSQPRGPADLHALLPASYRGEDDNVIASSHGIMACIAQELDLKRLSNIQQYLWRAGVPRPPRPLHRQLLLGRQIVITEQMDMHLVWTKGKIFLKPVLRFLLEPTFWSAYLNCQTCCVPNRNPFHPSQISCKRRCALGFLYSYTALITHESDFRVAQEKGLLPLEMEWSAWRTLVYQLNVEHIHQRIDYRFIHGELRLSRLNEIYYFYKTPLRGYMPSWDRYSAFFQYHFTWLASTIAYIAIVLTAMQVGLATEVLAHNDAFQSASYGFTIFSILGPLVAVALIVIYFCAFVIFNWIKAATRMKKRFSKLDCNQR
;
A
#
# COMPACT_ATOMS: atom_id res chain seq x y z
N MET A 1 10.24 35.89 -41.49
CA MET A 1 9.38 34.97 -40.72
C MET A 1 10.30 34.12 -39.83
N ASN A 2 10.96 34.70 -38.83
CA ASN A 2 10.51 34.94 -37.43
C ASN A 2 9.82 33.73 -36.80
N SER A 3 10.22 33.16 -35.65
CA SER A 3 11.22 33.59 -34.66
C SER A 3 11.54 32.42 -33.71
N LYS A 4 12.84 32.21 -33.42
CA LYS A 4 13.33 31.47 -32.25
C LYS A 4 13.17 32.38 -31.03
N GLN A 5 12.57 31.91 -29.94
CA GLN A 5 12.65 32.61 -28.66
C GLN A 5 13.31 31.73 -27.58
N HIS A 6 14.46 32.25 -27.14
CA HIS A 6 15.24 31.88 -25.99
C HIS A 6 14.45 32.11 -24.70
N CYS A 7 14.60 31.21 -23.72
CA CYS A 7 14.21 31.47 -22.34
C CYS A 7 15.49 31.72 -21.53
N PHE A 8 15.83 33.00 -21.33
CA PHE A 8 16.91 33.46 -20.45
C PHE A 8 16.31 34.08 -19.17
N ALA A 9 16.80 33.57 -18.04
CA ALA A 9 17.02 34.19 -16.73
C ALA A 9 15.96 35.10 -16.07
N THR A 10 15.58 34.73 -14.83
CA THR A 10 15.69 35.67 -13.70
C THR A 10 16.08 34.92 -12.43
N ARG A 11 17.34 35.06 -12.04
CA ARG A 11 17.85 34.78 -10.68
C ARG A 11 17.40 35.94 -9.80
N TYR A 12 16.64 35.68 -8.75
CA TYR A 12 16.61 36.56 -7.59
C TYR A 12 17.44 35.92 -6.47
N LEU A 13 18.62 36.51 -6.28
CA LEU A 13 19.37 36.49 -5.04
C LEU A 13 18.58 37.32 -4.02
N CYS A 14 18.27 36.76 -2.87
CA CYS A 14 18.01 37.54 -1.66
C CYS A 14 18.81 36.92 -0.51
N THR A 15 19.89 37.61 -0.18
CA THR A 15 20.78 37.45 0.95
C THR A 15 20.18 38.01 2.24
N CYS A 16 20.72 37.54 3.37
CA CYS A 16 20.63 38.06 4.74
C CYS A 16 19.34 37.69 5.52
N ALA A 17 19.38 37.29 6.80
CA ALA A 17 20.43 37.37 7.80
C ALA A 17 20.28 36.25 8.85
N HIS A 18 21.40 35.71 9.28
CA HIS A 18 21.55 35.06 10.58
C HIS A 18 21.14 36.06 11.68
N ASN A 19 20.30 35.64 12.62
CA ASN A 19 20.39 36.17 13.97
C ASN A 19 20.15 35.05 14.99
N THR A 20 21.27 34.61 15.54
CA THR A 20 21.39 33.79 16.74
C THR A 20 21.26 34.68 17.96
N SER A 21 20.28 34.41 18.83
CA SER A 21 20.33 34.85 20.21
C SER A 21 19.78 33.77 21.13
N SER A 22 20.74 33.00 21.67
CA SER A 22 20.67 32.36 22.98
C SER A 22 20.33 33.38 24.06
N LEU A 23 19.58 32.96 25.10
CA LEU A 23 19.60 33.40 26.51
C LEU A 23 18.39 32.70 27.18
N SER A 24 18.56 31.63 27.95
CA SER A 24 19.15 31.47 29.29
C SER A 24 18.04 31.21 30.32
N VAL A 25 18.16 30.05 30.97
CA VAL A 25 17.31 29.55 32.06
C VAL A 25 17.82 30.08 33.40
N THR A 26 16.99 30.80 34.16
CA THR A 26 17.17 31.08 35.61
C THR A 26 15.81 31.50 36.20
N LYS A 27 15.11 30.64 36.96
CA LYS A 27 15.13 30.41 38.43
C LYS A 27 14.29 31.41 39.27
N ILE A 28 13.13 30.92 39.73
CA ILE A 28 12.44 31.07 41.03
C ILE A 28 12.15 32.47 41.59
N SER A 29 10.86 32.79 41.80
CA SER A 29 10.32 33.19 43.13
C SER A 29 8.79 33.28 43.16
N ARG A 30 8.24 32.98 44.35
CA ARG A 30 6.82 32.79 44.72
C ARG A 30 6.08 34.12 44.80
N LEU A 31 4.77 34.12 44.50
CA LEU A 31 3.73 34.83 45.25
C LEU A 31 2.33 34.39 44.76
N ALA A 32 1.42 34.15 45.70
CA ALA A 32 -0.02 33.97 45.55
C ALA A 32 -0.69 34.78 46.68
N PRO A 33 -2.02 35.00 46.74
CA PRO A 33 -3.10 34.83 45.74
C PRO A 33 -4.04 36.09 45.66
N MET A 34 -5.23 35.92 45.04
CA MET A 34 -6.43 36.80 44.99
C MET A 34 -6.41 37.82 43.84
N THR A 35 -7.41 37.93 42.95
CA THR A 35 -8.86 37.98 43.13
C THR A 35 -9.64 37.47 41.89
N ALA A 36 -10.90 37.12 42.11
CA ALA A 36 -11.85 36.59 41.14
C ALA A 36 -12.15 37.55 39.97
N GLY A 37 -12.00 37.05 38.74
CA GLY A 37 -12.46 37.68 37.51
C GLY A 37 -13.38 36.72 36.75
N ASN A 38 -14.56 37.21 36.39
CA ASN A 38 -15.66 36.49 35.74
C ASN A 38 -15.22 35.61 34.55
N PRO A 39 -15.81 34.42 34.34
CA PRO A 39 -15.57 33.64 33.13
C PRO A 39 -16.20 34.35 31.93
N VAL A 40 -15.34 34.84 31.03
CA VAL A 40 -15.72 35.30 29.70
C VAL A 40 -16.40 34.15 28.97
N SER A 41 -17.70 34.29 28.73
CA SER A 41 -18.49 33.36 27.92
C SER A 41 -17.94 33.37 26.49
N ILE A 42 -17.16 32.35 26.15
CA ILE A 42 -16.76 32.07 24.77
C ILE A 42 -18.04 31.62 24.07
N LYS A 43 -18.75 32.57 23.44
CA LYS A 43 -19.79 32.28 22.46
C LYS A 43 -19.16 31.41 21.39
N THR A 44 -19.45 30.12 21.44
CA THR A 44 -19.14 29.17 20.38
C THR A 44 -19.91 29.65 19.15
N LEU A 45 -19.24 30.34 18.24
CA LEU A 45 -19.81 30.71 16.95
C LEU A 45 -20.00 29.41 16.17
N SER A 46 -21.18 28.81 16.31
CA SER A 46 -21.63 27.72 15.46
C SER A 46 -21.89 28.29 14.07
N VAL A 47 -20.87 28.26 13.21
CA VAL A 47 -21.03 28.48 11.78
C VAL A 47 -21.98 27.39 11.26
N PRO A 48 -23.16 27.73 10.72
CA PRO A 48 -24.02 26.74 10.09
C PRO A 48 -23.30 26.27 8.83
N THR A 49 -22.73 25.07 8.90
CA THR A 49 -21.82 24.58 7.86
C THR A 49 -22.61 23.62 6.97
N ALA A 50 -22.82 24.01 5.71
CA ALA A 50 -23.55 23.19 4.74
C ALA A 50 -22.84 21.84 4.52
N PRO A 51 -23.58 20.72 4.43
CA PRO A 51 -23.00 19.40 4.19
C PRO A 51 -22.28 19.35 2.85
N LEU A 52 -21.15 18.63 2.81
CA LEU A 52 -20.40 18.40 1.58
C LEU A 52 -21.25 17.63 0.57
N ALA A 53 -21.40 18.17 -0.64
CA ALA A 53 -22.13 17.52 -1.72
C ALA A 53 -21.58 16.11 -2.01
N PRO A 54 -22.40 15.13 -2.39
CA PRO A 54 -21.94 13.81 -2.79
C PRO A 54 -21.06 13.90 -4.06
N PRO A 55 -20.13 12.95 -4.26
CA PRO A 55 -19.22 12.98 -5.40
C PRO A 55 -19.89 12.63 -6.74
N PHE A 56 -21.12 12.12 -6.72
CA PHE A 56 -21.92 11.77 -7.88
C PHE A 56 -23.41 11.82 -7.50
N SER A 57 -24.28 11.91 -8.50
CA SER A 57 -25.74 11.98 -8.34
C SER A 57 -26.46 10.76 -8.90
N VAL A 58 -25.77 9.96 -9.74
CA VAL A 58 -26.31 8.70 -10.26
C VAL A 58 -26.58 7.72 -9.13
N ARG A 59 -27.68 6.97 -9.22
CA ARG A 59 -28.05 5.92 -8.26
C ARG A 59 -27.98 4.56 -8.96
N PRO A 60 -26.81 3.90 -8.99
CA PRO A 60 -26.61 2.69 -9.79
C PRO A 60 -27.42 1.48 -9.33
N LEU A 61 -27.97 1.54 -8.11
CA LEU A 61 -28.74 0.47 -7.47
C LEU A 61 -30.23 0.80 -7.31
N ALA A 62 -30.71 1.89 -7.93
CA ALA A 62 -32.10 2.30 -7.83
C ALA A 62 -32.95 1.55 -8.86
N GLN A 63 -33.94 0.79 -8.39
CA GLN A 63 -35.01 0.25 -9.24
C GLN A 63 -36.17 1.26 -9.41
N ASN A 64 -36.33 2.19 -8.46
CA ASN A 64 -37.37 3.23 -8.47
C ASN A 64 -36.78 4.62 -8.23
N SER A 65 -37.41 5.66 -8.78
CA SER A 65 -36.95 7.06 -8.79
C SER A 65 -36.94 7.75 -7.41
N GLN A 66 -37.50 7.13 -6.36
CA GLN A 66 -37.66 7.75 -5.05
C GLN A 66 -36.39 7.65 -4.18
N PRO A 67 -35.97 8.73 -3.48
CA PRO A 67 -34.85 8.71 -2.54
C PRO A 67 -35.05 7.66 -1.44
N ARG A 68 -34.00 6.92 -1.09
CA ARG A 68 -34.04 5.97 0.02
C ARG A 68 -34.15 6.71 1.35
N GLY A 69 -35.01 6.22 2.25
CA GLY A 69 -35.09 6.73 3.61
C GLY A 69 -33.89 6.30 4.47
N PRO A 70 -33.74 6.83 5.70
CA PRO A 70 -32.64 6.50 6.60
C PRO A 70 -32.55 5.00 6.92
N ALA A 71 -33.70 4.34 7.13
CA ALA A 71 -33.77 2.90 7.40
C ALA A 71 -33.28 2.06 6.20
N ASP A 72 -33.58 2.49 4.98
CA ASP A 72 -33.13 1.81 3.75
C ASP A 72 -31.62 1.96 3.51
N LEU A 73 -31.00 3.00 4.08
CA LEU A 73 -29.54 3.17 4.06
C LEU A 73 -28.83 2.19 5.00
N HIS A 74 -29.46 1.85 6.12
CA HIS A 74 -28.88 0.91 7.08
C HIS A 74 -28.87 -0.52 6.53
N ALA A 75 -29.86 -0.87 5.70
CA ALA A 75 -29.91 -2.14 4.98
C ALA A 75 -28.76 -2.34 3.97
N LEU A 76 -28.01 -1.27 3.63
CA LEU A 76 -26.84 -1.35 2.75
C LEU A 76 -25.55 -1.71 3.51
N LEU A 77 -25.58 -1.69 4.84
CA LEU A 77 -24.44 -2.05 5.68
C LEU A 77 -24.36 -3.58 5.85
N PRO A 78 -23.17 -4.11 6.19
CA PRO A 78 -23.03 -5.50 6.62
C PRO A 78 -23.97 -5.84 7.78
N ALA A 79 -24.28 -7.12 7.98
CA ALA A 79 -25.15 -7.55 9.08
C ALA A 79 -24.55 -7.25 10.47
N SER A 80 -23.24 -7.42 10.60
CA SER A 80 -22.53 -7.23 11.87
C SER A 80 -21.07 -6.83 11.64
N TYR A 81 -20.44 -6.30 12.67
CA TYR A 81 -19.04 -5.90 12.69
C TYR A 81 -18.38 -6.39 13.99
N ARG A 82 -17.04 -6.40 14.06
CA ARG A 82 -16.30 -6.83 15.25
C ARG A 82 -15.81 -5.62 16.05
N GLY A 83 -16.25 -5.51 17.29
CA GLY A 83 -15.81 -4.46 18.22
C GLY A 83 -14.36 -4.64 18.69
N GLU A 84 -13.89 -3.71 19.54
CA GLU A 84 -12.51 -3.72 20.04
C GLU A 84 -12.18 -4.95 20.90
N ASP A 85 -13.17 -5.49 21.61
CA ASP A 85 -13.06 -6.73 22.42
C ASP A 85 -13.34 -8.01 21.60
N ASP A 86 -13.23 -7.97 20.27
CA ASP A 86 -13.55 -9.05 19.32
C ASP A 86 -15.02 -9.54 19.35
N ASN A 87 -15.88 -8.89 20.13
CA ASN A 87 -17.32 -9.13 20.20
C ASN A 87 -18.02 -8.80 18.88
N VAL A 88 -18.98 -9.64 18.48
CA VAL A 88 -19.80 -9.42 17.28
C VAL A 88 -20.98 -8.50 17.62
N ILE A 89 -21.07 -7.37 16.92
CA ILE A 89 -22.09 -6.34 17.16
C ILE A 89 -22.91 -6.16 15.88
N ALA A 90 -24.24 -6.13 15.99
CA ALA A 90 -25.10 -5.85 14.84
C ALA A 90 -24.91 -4.40 14.37
N SER A 91 -24.86 -4.19 13.05
CA SER A 91 -24.54 -2.87 12.47
C SER A 91 -25.58 -1.80 12.82
N SER A 92 -26.82 -2.19 13.11
CA SER A 92 -27.89 -1.32 13.61
C SER A 92 -27.54 -0.61 14.92
N HIS A 93 -26.73 -1.23 15.79
CA HIS A 93 -26.34 -0.66 17.08
C HIS A 93 -25.11 0.27 17.00
N GLY A 94 -24.43 0.34 15.85
CA GLY A 94 -23.13 1.01 15.76
C GLY A 94 -22.72 1.40 14.34
N ILE A 95 -23.58 2.11 13.61
CA ILE A 95 -23.38 2.47 12.20
C ILE A 95 -22.01 3.13 11.96
N MET A 96 -21.64 4.12 12.77
CA MET A 96 -20.38 4.85 12.57
C MET A 96 -19.13 4.00 12.86
N ALA A 97 -19.24 3.04 13.77
CA ALA A 97 -18.19 2.07 14.09
C ALA A 97 -18.09 1.01 12.99
N CYS A 98 -19.21 0.50 12.49
CA CYS A 98 -19.29 -0.37 11.32
C CYS A 98 -18.60 0.29 10.11
N ILE A 99 -18.97 1.54 9.76
CA ILE A 99 -18.33 2.28 8.67
C ILE A 99 -16.84 2.50 8.92
N ALA A 100 -16.43 2.75 10.18
CA ALA A 100 -15.02 2.92 10.52
C ALA A 100 -14.23 1.64 10.27
N GLN A 101 -14.79 0.48 10.63
CA GLN A 101 -14.17 -0.81 10.41
C GLN A 101 -14.14 -1.21 8.94
N GLU A 102 -15.23 -0.97 8.20
CA GLU A 102 -15.33 -1.25 6.76
C GLU A 102 -14.34 -0.45 5.91
N LEU A 103 -13.98 0.75 6.36
CA LEU A 103 -13.03 1.65 5.71
C LEU A 103 -11.69 1.74 6.46
N ASP A 104 -11.37 0.77 7.32
CA ASP A 104 -10.17 0.82 8.16
C ASP A 104 -8.89 0.63 7.35
N LEU A 105 -8.02 1.63 7.42
CA LEU A 105 -6.68 1.62 6.83
C LEU A 105 -5.58 1.79 7.87
N LYS A 106 -5.90 1.75 9.18
CA LYS A 106 -4.95 2.03 10.28
C LYS A 106 -3.64 1.27 10.14
N ARG A 107 -3.72 0.00 9.73
CA ARG A 107 -2.55 -0.86 9.48
C ARG A 107 -1.63 -0.27 8.40
N LEU A 108 -2.17 0.10 7.25
CA LEU A 108 -1.40 0.68 6.15
C LEU A 108 -0.95 2.11 6.42
N SER A 109 -1.79 2.93 7.06
CA SER A 109 -1.44 4.29 7.45
C SER A 109 -0.21 4.29 8.37
N ASN A 110 -0.10 3.30 9.27
CA ASN A 110 1.06 3.14 10.15
C ASN A 110 2.39 2.83 9.42
N ILE A 111 2.33 2.36 8.18
CA ILE A 111 3.51 2.06 7.35
C ILE A 111 3.54 2.91 6.07
N GLN A 112 2.77 4.00 6.02
CA GLN A 112 2.57 4.82 4.83
C GLN A 112 3.88 5.26 4.18
N GLN A 113 4.85 5.66 5.00
CA GLN A 113 6.19 6.09 4.57
C GLN A 113 7.02 5.01 3.88
N TYR A 114 6.65 3.74 4.02
CA TYR A 114 7.33 2.59 3.40
C TYR A 114 6.52 1.93 2.28
N LEU A 115 5.28 2.38 2.03
CA LEU A 115 4.39 1.75 1.02
C LEU A 115 4.99 1.76 -0.38
N TRP A 116 5.87 2.70 -0.67
CA TRP A 116 6.60 2.76 -1.93
C TRP A 116 7.47 1.52 -2.20
N ARG A 117 7.93 0.81 -1.15
CA ARG A 117 8.65 -0.47 -1.27
C ARG A 117 7.70 -1.62 -1.61
N ALA A 118 6.43 -1.50 -1.26
CA ALA A 118 5.40 -2.50 -1.53
C ALA A 118 4.70 -2.31 -2.89
N GLY A 119 4.58 -1.09 -3.39
CA GLY A 119 3.94 -0.83 -4.68
C GLY A 119 4.32 0.51 -5.30
N VAL A 120 4.33 0.55 -6.63
CA VAL A 120 4.58 1.76 -7.40
C VAL A 120 3.31 2.62 -7.42
N PRO A 121 3.41 3.96 -7.33
CA PRO A 121 2.27 4.87 -7.44
C PRO A 121 1.73 4.89 -8.87
N ARG A 122 0.96 3.86 -9.23
CA ARG A 122 0.29 3.70 -10.52
C ARG A 122 -1.12 3.16 -10.28
N PRO A 123 -2.08 3.50 -11.16
CA PRO A 123 -3.39 2.87 -11.13
C PRO A 123 -3.25 1.33 -11.19
N PRO A 124 -4.15 0.58 -10.52
CA PRO A 124 -4.20 -0.86 -10.64
C PRO A 124 -4.44 -1.27 -12.10
N ARG A 125 -3.95 -2.46 -12.49
CA ARG A 125 -4.21 -2.98 -13.84
C ARG A 125 -5.66 -3.46 -13.92
N PRO A 126 -6.30 -3.36 -15.10
CA PRO A 126 -7.67 -3.85 -15.31
C PRO A 126 -7.83 -5.34 -15.01
N LEU A 127 -9.05 -5.78 -14.70
CA LEU A 127 -9.35 -7.16 -14.27
C LEU A 127 -8.96 -8.22 -15.29
N HIS A 128 -9.27 -8.03 -16.58
CA HIS A 128 -8.85 -8.94 -17.65
C HIS A 128 -7.33 -9.12 -17.67
N ARG A 129 -6.58 -8.05 -17.39
CA ARG A 129 -5.12 -8.11 -17.31
C ARG A 129 -4.64 -8.81 -16.04
N GLN A 130 -5.37 -8.75 -14.93
CA GLN A 130 -5.07 -9.56 -13.75
C GLN A 130 -5.18 -11.05 -14.08
N LEU A 131 -6.23 -11.45 -14.82
CA LEU A 131 -6.44 -12.83 -15.27
C LEU A 131 -5.33 -13.28 -16.23
N LEU A 132 -4.94 -12.44 -17.20
CA LEU A 132 -3.82 -12.73 -18.11
C LEU A 132 -2.48 -12.94 -17.38
N LEU A 133 -2.30 -12.33 -16.21
CA LEU A 133 -1.11 -12.53 -15.37
C LEU A 133 -1.17 -13.82 -14.53
N GLY A 134 -2.19 -14.65 -14.75
CA GLY A 134 -2.42 -15.88 -13.99
C GLY A 134 -2.81 -15.63 -12.54
N ARG A 135 -3.40 -14.46 -12.23
CA ARG A 135 -3.85 -14.14 -10.86
C ARG A 135 -5.31 -14.53 -10.69
N GLN A 136 -5.57 -15.39 -9.72
CA GLN A 136 -6.90 -15.64 -9.21
C GLN A 136 -7.38 -14.45 -8.38
N ILE A 137 -8.61 -14.01 -8.61
CA ILE A 137 -9.28 -12.99 -7.80
C ILE A 137 -9.83 -13.66 -6.54
N VAL A 138 -9.42 -13.18 -5.37
CA VAL A 138 -9.87 -13.65 -4.06
C VAL A 138 -10.59 -12.53 -3.34
N ILE A 139 -11.81 -12.78 -2.89
CA ILE A 139 -12.61 -11.81 -2.14
C ILE A 139 -12.01 -11.62 -0.74
N THR A 140 -11.91 -10.37 -0.29
CA THR A 140 -11.51 -10.01 1.08
C THR A 140 -12.42 -8.92 1.60
N GLU A 141 -12.89 -9.00 2.84
CA GLU A 141 -13.63 -7.87 3.43
C GLU A 141 -12.71 -6.85 4.12
N GLN A 142 -11.42 -7.14 4.23
CA GLN A 142 -10.45 -6.21 4.80
C GLN A 142 -10.05 -5.15 3.78
N MET A 143 -10.29 -3.89 4.14
CA MET A 143 -9.99 -2.73 3.27
C MET A 143 -8.50 -2.56 3.01
N ASP A 144 -7.67 -2.88 3.99
CA ASP A 144 -6.22 -2.78 3.89
C ASP A 144 -5.61 -3.86 2.96
N MET A 145 -6.31 -4.98 2.78
CA MET A 145 -5.97 -6.04 1.84
C MET A 145 -6.45 -5.79 0.40
N HIS A 146 -7.30 -4.80 0.14
CA HIS A 146 -7.75 -4.48 -1.21
C HIS A 146 -6.57 -4.07 -2.12
N LEU A 147 -6.44 -4.68 -3.31
CA LEU A 147 -5.31 -4.57 -4.25
C LEU A 147 -3.96 -5.12 -3.75
N VAL A 148 -3.96 -5.90 -2.67
CA VAL A 148 -2.78 -6.66 -2.27
C VAL A 148 -2.68 -7.93 -3.11
N TRP A 149 -1.51 -8.23 -3.65
CA TRP A 149 -1.29 -9.42 -4.48
C TRP A 149 -0.09 -10.25 -4.03
N THR A 150 -0.17 -11.55 -4.34
CA THR A 150 0.88 -12.55 -4.12
C THR A 150 1.03 -13.43 -5.36
N LYS A 151 1.93 -14.42 -5.33
CA LYS A 151 2.09 -15.38 -6.43
C LYS A 151 0.73 -16.03 -6.75
N GLY A 152 0.23 -15.76 -7.94
CA GLY A 152 -1.03 -16.33 -8.47
C GLY A 152 -2.33 -15.83 -7.84
N LYS A 153 -2.32 -14.85 -6.93
CA LYS A 153 -3.56 -14.35 -6.28
C LYS A 153 -3.55 -12.84 -6.12
N ILE A 154 -4.71 -12.21 -6.25
CA ILE A 154 -4.98 -10.81 -5.90
C ILE A 154 -6.20 -10.73 -4.99
N PHE A 155 -6.08 -10.00 -3.89
CA PHE A 155 -7.15 -9.79 -2.93
C PHE A 155 -7.91 -8.52 -3.30
N LEU A 156 -9.22 -8.65 -3.52
CA LEU A 156 -10.11 -7.55 -3.87
C LEU A 156 -11.31 -7.54 -2.93
N LYS A 157 -11.52 -6.40 -2.27
CA LYS A 157 -12.75 -6.13 -1.52
C LYS A 157 -13.90 -5.73 -2.44
N PRO A 158 -15.07 -6.40 -2.40
CA PRO A 158 -16.24 -6.04 -3.21
C PRO A 158 -16.67 -4.59 -3.00
N VAL A 159 -17.29 -3.99 -4.02
CA VAL A 159 -17.81 -2.63 -3.90
C VAL A 159 -18.91 -2.59 -2.86
N LEU A 160 -18.69 -1.79 -1.82
CA LEU A 160 -19.64 -1.57 -0.74
C LEU A 160 -20.88 -0.89 -1.28
N ARG A 161 -22.05 -1.54 -1.13
CA ARG A 161 -23.32 -1.07 -1.70
C ARG A 161 -23.69 0.34 -1.22
N PHE A 162 -23.40 0.64 0.04
CA PHE A 162 -23.62 1.98 0.60
C PHE A 162 -22.77 3.08 -0.06
N LEU A 163 -21.60 2.76 -0.62
CA LEU A 163 -20.78 3.73 -1.33
C LEU A 163 -21.33 4.09 -2.71
N LEU A 164 -22.27 3.30 -3.25
CA LEU A 164 -22.96 3.55 -4.51
C LEU A 164 -24.22 4.39 -4.34
N GLU A 165 -24.60 4.75 -3.12
CA GLU A 165 -25.79 5.54 -2.83
C GLU A 165 -25.40 6.99 -2.46
N PRO A 166 -25.73 8.00 -3.29
CA PRO A 166 -25.32 9.39 -3.06
C PRO A 166 -25.73 9.96 -1.70
N THR A 167 -26.94 9.64 -1.23
CA THR A 167 -27.46 10.15 0.04
C THR A 167 -26.67 9.64 1.25
N PHE A 168 -26.03 8.47 1.13
CA PHE A 168 -25.15 7.93 2.17
C PHE A 168 -23.91 8.82 2.37
N TRP A 169 -23.37 9.40 1.30
CA TRP A 169 -22.19 10.27 1.37
C TRP A 169 -22.46 11.53 2.19
N SER A 170 -23.61 12.17 1.94
CA SER A 170 -24.05 13.35 2.67
C SER A 170 -24.50 13.05 4.10
N ALA A 171 -24.91 11.81 4.39
CA ALA A 171 -25.36 11.42 5.73
C ALA A 171 -24.19 11.01 6.65
N TYR A 172 -23.27 10.17 6.16
CA TYR A 172 -22.29 9.48 7.01
C TYR A 172 -20.82 9.76 6.66
N LEU A 173 -20.53 10.33 5.49
CA LEU A 173 -19.16 10.58 5.01
C LEU A 173 -18.81 12.07 4.93
N ASN A 174 -19.43 12.89 5.79
CA ASN A 174 -19.03 14.28 5.98
C ASN A 174 -17.77 14.34 6.85
N CYS A 175 -16.62 14.67 6.26
CA CYS A 175 -15.46 15.13 7.07
C CYS A 175 -15.11 16.56 6.70
N GLN A 176 -15.39 17.49 7.62
CA GLN A 176 -15.06 18.91 7.46
C GLN A 176 -13.60 19.20 7.85
N THR A 177 -13.07 18.49 8.85
CA THR A 177 -11.73 18.73 9.41
C THR A 177 -10.60 18.08 8.60
N CYS A 178 -10.88 16.99 7.88
CA CYS A 178 -9.88 16.22 7.13
C CYS A 178 -9.71 16.67 5.66
N CYS A 179 -10.62 17.50 5.14
CA CYS A 179 -10.73 17.80 3.71
C CYS A 179 -10.27 19.23 3.34
N VAL A 180 -9.49 19.88 4.20
CA VAL A 180 -8.96 21.23 3.92
C VAL A 180 -7.92 21.13 2.78
N PRO A 181 -8.11 21.83 1.64
CA PRO A 181 -7.25 21.71 0.45
C PRO A 181 -5.79 22.14 0.65
N ASN A 182 -5.49 22.88 1.72
CA ASN A 182 -4.23 23.62 1.85
C ASN A 182 -3.13 22.88 2.65
N ARG A 183 -3.29 21.57 2.90
CA ARG A 183 -2.25 20.75 3.56
C ARG A 183 -1.65 19.78 2.56
N ASN A 184 -0.32 19.80 2.47
CA ASN A 184 0.47 18.98 1.55
C ASN A 184 0.01 17.50 1.61
N PRO A 185 -0.58 16.92 0.53
CA PRO A 185 -1.16 15.58 0.52
C PRO A 185 -0.16 14.46 0.87
N PHE A 186 1.12 14.78 0.85
CA PHE A 186 2.24 13.87 1.06
C PHE A 186 2.77 13.87 2.50
N HIS A 187 2.15 14.62 3.42
CA HIS A 187 2.61 14.66 4.81
C HIS A 187 2.22 13.35 5.55
N PRO A 188 3.18 12.62 6.16
CA PRO A 188 2.94 11.32 6.81
C PRO A 188 2.00 11.34 8.03
N SER A 189 1.55 12.53 8.46
CA SER A 189 0.76 12.74 9.68
C SER A 189 -0.74 12.94 9.43
N GLN A 190 -1.22 12.70 8.20
CA GLN A 190 -2.65 12.82 7.90
C GLN A 190 -3.42 11.59 8.40
N ILE A 191 -4.33 11.82 9.35
CA ILE A 191 -5.33 10.83 9.76
C ILE A 191 -6.18 10.48 8.52
N SER A 192 -6.31 9.19 8.21
CA SER A 192 -7.07 8.70 7.06
C SER A 192 -8.53 9.15 7.18
N CYS A 193 -8.95 10.03 6.27
CA CYS A 193 -10.33 10.50 6.21
C CYS A 193 -11.22 9.44 5.58
N LYS A 194 -12.32 9.06 6.25
CA LYS A 194 -13.29 8.07 5.72
C LYS A 194 -13.78 8.44 4.31
N ARG A 195 -14.05 9.73 4.07
CA ARG A 195 -14.47 10.22 2.74
C ARG A 195 -13.38 10.04 1.68
N ARG A 196 -12.12 10.37 2.00
CA ARG A 196 -10.98 10.23 1.07
C ARG A 196 -10.64 8.76 0.83
N CYS A 197 -10.79 7.92 1.85
CA CYS A 197 -10.67 6.46 1.75
C CYS A 197 -11.73 5.89 0.81
N ALA A 198 -13.00 6.23 1.03
CA ALA A 198 -14.11 5.81 0.17
C ALA A 198 -13.94 6.29 -1.29
N LEU A 199 -13.48 7.52 -1.52
CA LEU A 199 -13.19 8.02 -2.87
C LEU A 199 -12.03 7.26 -3.53
N GLY A 200 -10.96 6.99 -2.78
CA GLY A 200 -9.83 6.22 -3.27
C GLY A 200 -10.20 4.77 -3.62
N PHE A 201 -11.13 4.20 -2.86
CA PHE A 201 -11.70 2.89 -3.13
C PHE A 201 -12.56 2.85 -4.40
N LEU A 202 -13.44 3.83 -4.61
CA LEU A 202 -14.18 3.91 -5.87
C LEU A 202 -13.23 4.14 -7.04
N TYR A 203 -12.20 4.98 -6.85
CA TYR A 203 -11.17 5.21 -7.85
C TYR A 203 -10.44 3.94 -8.26
N SER A 204 -10.06 3.07 -7.31
CA SER A 204 -9.40 1.80 -7.68
C SER A 204 -10.27 0.96 -8.60
N TYR A 205 -11.59 0.92 -8.37
CA TYR A 205 -12.53 0.22 -9.23
C TYR A 205 -12.66 0.85 -10.62
N THR A 206 -12.61 2.17 -10.75
CA THR A 206 -12.57 2.82 -12.08
C THR A 206 -11.37 2.38 -12.92
N ALA A 207 -10.24 2.08 -12.28
CA ALA A 207 -9.03 1.57 -12.94
C ALA A 207 -9.04 0.04 -13.13
N LEU A 208 -9.73 -0.72 -12.28
CA LEU A 208 -9.93 -2.16 -12.44
C LEU A 208 -10.93 -2.49 -13.55
N ILE A 209 -11.99 -1.68 -13.70
CA ILE A 209 -13.12 -1.92 -14.59
C ILE A 209 -13.11 -0.88 -15.71
N THR A 210 -12.23 -1.10 -16.68
CA THR A 210 -12.02 -0.17 -17.80
C THR A 210 -12.86 -0.54 -19.01
N HIS A 211 -13.05 -1.84 -19.27
CA HIS A 211 -13.83 -2.35 -20.38
C HIS A 211 -15.08 -3.08 -19.90
N GLU A 212 -16.04 -3.27 -20.81
CA GLU A 212 -17.25 -4.05 -20.52
C GLU A 212 -16.93 -5.52 -20.17
N SER A 213 -15.86 -6.08 -20.74
CA SER A 213 -15.36 -7.41 -20.34
C SER A 213 -14.91 -7.44 -18.88
N ASP A 214 -14.25 -6.39 -18.39
CA ASP A 214 -13.88 -6.26 -16.98
C ASP A 214 -15.12 -6.14 -16.10
N PHE A 215 -16.16 -5.45 -16.57
CA PHE A 215 -17.41 -5.29 -15.86
C PHE A 215 -18.11 -6.65 -15.66
N ARG A 216 -18.19 -7.45 -16.72
CA ARG A 216 -18.74 -8.82 -16.65
C ARG A 216 -17.92 -9.71 -15.70
N VAL A 217 -16.59 -9.63 -15.76
CA VAL A 217 -15.71 -10.34 -14.81
C VAL A 217 -15.96 -9.89 -13.37
N ALA A 218 -16.15 -8.59 -13.14
CA ALA A 218 -16.43 -8.05 -11.82
C ALA A 218 -17.75 -8.57 -11.24
N GLN A 219 -18.80 -8.68 -12.07
CA GLN A 219 -20.07 -9.27 -11.67
C GLN A 219 -19.95 -10.78 -11.42
N GLU A 220 -19.30 -11.52 -12.33
CA GLU A 220 -19.07 -12.97 -12.20
C GLU A 220 -18.31 -13.31 -10.91
N LYS A 221 -17.35 -12.48 -10.52
CA LYS A 221 -16.57 -12.67 -9.29
C LYS A 221 -17.21 -12.03 -8.05
N GLY A 222 -18.44 -11.51 -8.15
CA GLY A 222 -19.16 -10.90 -7.01
C GLY A 222 -18.51 -9.63 -6.47
N LEU A 223 -17.67 -8.95 -7.26
CA LEU A 223 -17.06 -7.67 -6.87
C LEU A 223 -18.01 -6.49 -7.06
N LEU A 224 -18.93 -6.60 -8.02
CA LEU A 224 -20.00 -5.64 -8.26
C LEU A 224 -21.37 -6.26 -7.97
N PRO A 225 -22.34 -5.46 -7.50
CA PRO A 225 -23.73 -5.89 -7.43
C PRO A 225 -24.26 -6.31 -8.81
N LEU A 226 -25.01 -7.41 -8.87
CA LEU A 226 -25.60 -7.95 -10.10
C LEU A 226 -26.62 -6.99 -10.72
N GLU A 227 -27.23 -6.14 -9.89
CA GLU A 227 -28.23 -5.16 -10.27
C GLU A 227 -27.63 -3.95 -11.00
N MET A 228 -26.31 -3.79 -10.95
CA MET A 228 -25.63 -2.67 -11.61
C MET A 228 -25.54 -2.93 -13.12
N GLU A 229 -25.84 -1.91 -13.91
CA GLU A 229 -25.65 -1.92 -15.36
C GLU A 229 -24.35 -1.21 -15.78
N TRP A 230 -23.82 -1.58 -16.95
CA TRP A 230 -22.65 -0.93 -17.55
C TRP A 230 -22.90 0.57 -17.84
N SER A 231 -24.12 0.92 -18.25
CA SER A 231 -24.57 2.30 -18.47
C SER A 231 -24.42 3.16 -17.21
N ALA A 232 -24.90 2.65 -16.06
CA ALA A 232 -24.80 3.28 -14.76
C ALA A 232 -23.36 3.38 -14.27
N TRP A 233 -22.54 2.33 -14.50
CA TRP A 233 -21.12 2.35 -14.20
C TRP A 233 -20.38 3.47 -14.94
N ARG A 234 -20.59 3.62 -16.27
CA ARG A 234 -19.97 4.70 -17.04
C ARG A 234 -20.36 6.09 -16.54
N THR A 235 -21.63 6.29 -16.20
CA THR A 235 -22.12 7.56 -15.64
C THR A 235 -21.47 7.86 -14.29
N LEU A 236 -21.30 6.84 -13.43
CA LEU A 236 -20.60 6.99 -12.15
C LEU A 236 -19.14 7.38 -12.35
N VAL A 237 -18.42 6.70 -13.25
CA VAL A 237 -17.01 7.02 -13.56
C VAL A 237 -16.86 8.46 -14.08
N TYR A 238 -17.77 8.89 -14.95
CA TYR A 238 -17.80 10.27 -15.46
C TYR A 238 -18.00 11.29 -14.34
N GLN A 239 -18.99 11.09 -13.46
CA GLN A 239 -19.31 12.02 -12.36
C GLN A 239 -18.21 12.08 -11.29
N LEU A 240 -17.46 11.00 -11.07
CA LEU A 240 -16.33 10.99 -10.13
C LEU A 240 -15.19 11.93 -10.53
N ASN A 241 -15.08 12.31 -11.82
CA ASN A 241 -13.99 13.13 -12.37
C ASN A 241 -12.61 12.57 -11.99
N VAL A 242 -12.30 11.40 -12.55
CA VAL A 242 -11.09 10.61 -12.22
C VAL A 242 -9.77 11.32 -12.53
N GLU A 243 -9.77 12.32 -13.42
CA GLU A 243 -8.56 13.05 -13.83
C GLU A 243 -7.97 13.89 -12.69
N HIS A 244 -8.84 14.50 -11.88
CA HIS A 244 -8.47 15.43 -10.80
C HIS A 244 -8.65 14.81 -9.40
N ILE A 245 -8.87 13.50 -9.33
CA ILE A 245 -9.27 12.84 -8.09
C ILE A 245 -8.12 12.68 -7.08
N HIS A 246 -6.87 12.74 -7.53
CA HIS A 246 -5.69 12.43 -6.71
C HIS A 246 -5.53 13.30 -5.44
N GLN A 247 -6.02 14.54 -5.44
CA GLN A 247 -6.01 15.40 -4.24
C GLN A 247 -7.07 14.98 -3.21
N ARG A 248 -8.16 14.34 -3.68
CA ARG A 248 -9.34 14.00 -2.88
C ARG A 248 -9.32 12.58 -2.34
N ILE A 249 -8.36 11.75 -2.75
CA ILE A 249 -8.22 10.36 -2.29
C ILE A 249 -7.20 10.23 -1.16
N ASP A 250 -7.32 9.13 -0.40
CA ASP A 250 -6.32 8.75 0.59
C ASP A 250 -5.01 8.30 -0.08
N TYR A 251 -3.87 8.58 0.56
CA TYR A 251 -2.53 8.29 0.04
C TYR A 251 -2.38 6.81 -0.34
N ARG A 252 -3.04 5.90 0.39
CA ARG A 252 -3.03 4.47 0.09
C ARG A 252 -3.44 4.15 -1.34
N PHE A 253 -4.43 4.85 -1.90
CA PHE A 253 -4.98 4.57 -3.23
C PHE A 253 -4.21 5.22 -4.37
N ILE A 254 -3.22 6.07 -4.06
CA ILE A 254 -2.22 6.50 -5.05
C ILE A 254 -1.37 5.29 -5.48
N HIS A 255 -1.13 4.37 -4.56
CA HIS A 255 -0.52 3.08 -4.84
C HIS A 255 -1.62 2.08 -5.19
N GLY A 256 -1.72 1.67 -6.46
CA GLY A 256 -2.67 0.64 -6.88
C GLY A 256 -2.32 -0.72 -6.27
N GLU A 257 -1.50 -1.50 -6.97
CA GLU A 257 -1.16 -2.87 -6.56
C GLU A 257 -0.02 -2.91 -5.54
N LEU A 258 -0.26 -3.49 -4.36
CA LEU A 258 0.76 -3.73 -3.34
C LEU A 258 1.16 -5.21 -3.29
N ARG A 259 2.46 -5.49 -3.24
CA ARG A 259 2.97 -6.87 -3.14
C ARG A 259 3.00 -7.32 -1.68
N LEU A 260 2.30 -8.41 -1.37
CA LEU A 260 2.19 -8.95 -0.02
C LEU A 260 3.55 -9.31 0.60
N SER A 261 4.48 -9.86 -0.19
CA SER A 261 5.82 -10.22 0.33
C SER A 261 6.56 -8.98 0.85
N ARG A 262 6.42 -7.84 0.17
CA ARG A 262 7.05 -6.58 0.57
C ARG A 262 6.36 -5.96 1.77
N LEU A 263 5.04 -6.09 1.88
CA LEU A 263 4.30 -5.68 3.08
C LEU A 263 4.72 -6.50 4.30
N ASN A 264 4.86 -7.82 4.15
CA ASN A 264 5.39 -8.69 5.20
C ASN A 264 6.82 -8.28 5.60
N GLU A 265 7.71 -8.01 4.64
CA GLU A 265 9.06 -7.49 4.92
C GLU A 265 8.99 -6.18 5.73
N ILE A 266 8.20 -5.19 5.30
CA ILE A 266 8.07 -3.91 6.00
C ILE A 266 7.59 -4.11 7.44
N TYR A 267 6.56 -4.94 7.64
CA TYR A 267 6.03 -5.20 8.97
C TYR A 267 7.03 -5.91 9.89
N TYR A 268 7.74 -6.89 9.34
CA TYR A 268 8.77 -7.64 10.04
C TYR A 268 9.92 -6.73 10.50
N PHE A 269 10.37 -5.81 9.65
CA PHE A 269 11.51 -4.94 9.96
C PHE A 269 11.15 -3.69 10.79
N TYR A 270 9.93 -3.16 10.68
CA TYR A 270 9.61 -1.83 11.22
C TYR A 270 8.52 -1.78 12.29
N LYS A 271 7.76 -2.87 12.55
CA LYS A 271 6.63 -2.83 13.49
C LYS A 271 6.62 -3.97 14.50
N THR A 272 6.49 -5.20 14.01
CA THR A 272 6.35 -6.38 14.88
C THR A 272 7.32 -7.43 14.41
N PRO A 273 8.49 -7.58 15.07
CA PRO A 273 9.32 -8.74 14.80
C PRO A 273 8.44 -9.97 15.11
N LEU A 274 8.38 -10.92 14.18
CA LEU A 274 7.62 -12.19 14.25
C LEU A 274 6.17 -12.23 13.72
N ARG A 275 5.47 -11.11 13.48
CA ARG A 275 4.11 -11.15 12.89
C ARG A 275 4.05 -10.42 11.54
N GLY A 276 4.02 -11.20 10.45
CA GLY A 276 3.86 -10.67 9.10
C GLY A 276 2.50 -9.98 8.90
N TYR A 277 2.39 -9.14 7.86
CA TYR A 277 1.15 -8.44 7.48
C TYR A 277 0.00 -9.42 7.20
N MET A 278 0.29 -10.59 6.66
CA MET A 278 -0.63 -11.73 6.71
C MET A 278 0.17 -12.99 7.02
N PRO A 279 -0.18 -13.75 8.07
CA PRO A 279 0.43 -15.05 8.33
C PRO A 279 0.15 -15.95 7.14
N SER A 280 1.17 -16.23 6.32
CA SER A 280 1.06 -17.20 5.23
C SER A 280 2.07 -18.30 5.48
N TRP A 281 1.60 -19.38 6.10
CA TRP A 281 2.42 -20.52 6.52
C TRP A 281 3.01 -21.27 5.31
N ASP A 282 2.30 -21.32 4.19
CA ASP A 282 2.67 -22.19 3.05
C ASP A 282 3.84 -21.70 2.17
N ARG A 283 4.33 -20.47 2.36
CA ARG A 283 5.18 -19.81 1.35
C ARG A 283 6.67 -19.82 1.66
N TYR A 284 7.03 -20.01 2.92
CA TYR A 284 8.43 -20.09 3.31
C TYR A 284 8.99 -21.48 2.95
N SER A 285 8.26 -22.55 3.26
CA SER A 285 8.66 -23.94 2.94
C SER A 285 9.02 -24.14 1.47
N ALA A 286 8.17 -23.72 0.53
CA ALA A 286 8.42 -23.92 -0.90
C ALA A 286 9.58 -23.09 -1.46
N PHE A 287 9.84 -21.89 -0.91
CA PHE A 287 10.99 -21.07 -1.30
C PHE A 287 12.30 -21.67 -0.78
N PHE A 288 12.31 -22.17 0.46
CA PHE A 288 13.47 -22.81 1.04
C PHE A 288 13.76 -24.16 0.39
N GLN A 289 12.75 -24.97 0.09
CA GLN A 289 12.93 -26.25 -0.57
C GLN A 289 13.65 -26.10 -1.91
N TYR A 290 13.18 -25.23 -2.82
CA TYR A 290 13.79 -25.12 -4.15
C TYR A 290 15.26 -24.66 -4.11
N HIS A 291 15.60 -23.69 -3.26
CA HIS A 291 16.96 -23.18 -3.16
C HIS A 291 17.88 -24.07 -2.32
N PHE A 292 17.35 -24.75 -1.29
CA PHE A 292 18.13 -25.64 -0.44
C PHE A 292 18.39 -26.99 -1.10
N THR A 293 17.47 -27.50 -1.94
CA THR A 293 17.69 -28.76 -2.68
C THR A 293 18.92 -28.67 -3.59
N TRP A 294 19.07 -27.59 -4.37
CA TRP A 294 20.23 -27.43 -5.25
C TRP A 294 21.55 -27.29 -4.47
N LEU A 295 21.52 -26.55 -3.36
CA LEU A 295 22.68 -26.41 -2.48
C LEU A 295 23.06 -27.74 -1.81
N ALA A 296 22.08 -28.48 -1.29
CA ALA A 296 22.27 -29.78 -0.67
C ALA A 296 22.81 -30.82 -1.67
N SER A 297 22.30 -30.85 -2.90
CA SER A 297 22.82 -31.74 -3.96
C SER A 297 24.26 -31.41 -4.33
N THR A 298 24.62 -30.12 -4.39
CA THR A 298 25.99 -29.69 -4.68
C THR A 298 26.95 -30.09 -3.55
N ILE A 299 26.56 -29.87 -2.30
CA ILE A 299 27.33 -30.27 -1.12
C ILE A 299 27.51 -31.79 -1.07
N ALA A 300 26.44 -32.56 -1.33
CA ALA A 300 26.50 -34.01 -1.36
C ALA A 300 27.46 -34.54 -2.43
N TYR A 301 27.43 -33.97 -3.63
CA TYR A 301 28.37 -34.33 -4.70
C TYR A 301 29.82 -34.04 -4.31
N ILE A 302 30.09 -32.85 -3.75
CA ILE A 302 31.43 -32.48 -3.29
C ILE A 302 31.92 -33.44 -2.19
N ALA A 303 31.06 -33.80 -1.23
CA ALA A 303 31.40 -34.76 -0.19
C ALA A 303 31.74 -36.15 -0.75
N ILE A 304 31.01 -36.62 -1.77
CA ILE A 304 31.31 -37.89 -2.46
C ILE A 304 32.70 -37.83 -3.13
N VAL A 305 33.03 -36.73 -3.81
CA VAL A 305 34.35 -36.62 -4.45
C VAL A 305 35.48 -36.52 -3.41
N LEU A 306 35.28 -35.73 -2.34
CA LEU A 306 36.27 -35.62 -1.26
C LEU A 306 36.49 -36.96 -0.53
N THR A 307 35.44 -37.77 -0.35
CA THR A 307 35.57 -39.10 0.26
C THR A 307 36.27 -40.10 -0.66
N ALA A 308 35.93 -40.15 -1.95
CA ALA A 308 36.64 -40.98 -2.93
C ALA A 308 38.14 -40.64 -3.01
N MET A 309 38.45 -39.36 -2.84
CA MET A 309 39.80 -38.81 -2.84
C MET A 309 40.58 -39.14 -1.56
N GLN A 310 39.94 -39.06 -0.39
CA GLN A 310 40.50 -39.55 0.88
C GLN A 310 40.86 -41.04 0.78
N VAL A 311 40.02 -41.85 0.12
CA VAL A 311 40.29 -43.27 -0.14
C VAL A 311 41.48 -43.45 -1.09
N GLY A 312 41.60 -42.62 -2.13
CA GLY A 312 42.74 -42.65 -3.05
C GLY A 312 44.09 -42.32 -2.38
N LEU A 313 44.12 -41.28 -1.54
CA LEU A 313 45.31 -40.89 -0.76
C LEU A 313 45.74 -41.93 0.28
N ALA A 314 44.82 -42.80 0.71
CA ALA A 314 45.11 -43.88 1.65
C ALA A 314 45.77 -45.11 0.98
N THR A 315 45.87 -45.15 -0.35
CA THR A 315 46.53 -46.26 -1.07
C THR A 315 48.02 -45.97 -1.31
N GLU A 316 48.90 -46.94 -1.05
CA GLU A 316 50.37 -46.75 -1.14
C GLU A 316 50.84 -46.36 -2.55
N VAL A 317 50.12 -46.80 -3.60
CA VAL A 317 50.44 -46.54 -5.01
C VAL A 317 50.22 -45.08 -5.41
N LEU A 318 49.16 -44.44 -4.91
CA LEU A 318 48.84 -43.05 -5.23
C LEU A 318 49.35 -42.06 -4.19
N ALA A 319 49.58 -42.50 -2.95
CA ALA A 319 50.13 -41.67 -1.89
C ALA A 319 51.57 -41.19 -2.19
N HIS A 320 52.37 -42.01 -2.87
CA HIS A 320 53.76 -41.70 -3.24
C HIS A 320 53.89 -40.94 -4.57
N ASN A 321 52.78 -40.56 -5.20
CA ASN A 321 52.81 -39.80 -6.46
C ASN A 321 52.60 -38.30 -6.20
N ASP A 322 53.66 -37.51 -6.36
CA ASP A 322 53.66 -36.05 -6.15
C ASP A 322 52.63 -35.32 -7.03
N ALA A 323 52.38 -35.80 -8.25
CA ALA A 323 51.37 -35.23 -9.13
C ALA A 323 49.95 -35.48 -8.59
N PHE A 324 49.71 -36.63 -7.98
CA PHE A 324 48.42 -36.95 -7.37
C PHE A 324 48.20 -36.17 -6.06
N GLN A 325 49.25 -35.99 -5.25
CA GLN A 325 49.19 -35.20 -4.02
C GLN A 325 48.93 -33.71 -4.30
N SER A 326 49.60 -33.13 -5.29
CA SER A 326 49.39 -31.72 -5.69
C SER A 326 48.02 -31.48 -6.31
N ALA A 327 47.56 -32.37 -7.20
CA ALA A 327 46.19 -32.34 -7.72
C ALA A 327 45.17 -32.47 -6.59
N SER A 328 45.48 -33.31 -5.60
CA SER A 328 44.60 -33.54 -4.47
C SER A 328 44.51 -32.34 -3.52
N TYR A 329 45.63 -31.70 -3.23
CA TYR A 329 45.67 -30.47 -2.46
C TYR A 329 44.88 -29.35 -3.17
N GLY A 330 45.10 -29.16 -4.48
CA GLY A 330 44.40 -28.17 -5.28
C GLY A 330 42.89 -28.40 -5.34
N PHE A 331 42.45 -29.65 -5.53
CA PHE A 331 41.02 -29.99 -5.57
C PHE A 331 40.34 -29.84 -4.21
N THR A 332 41.05 -30.11 -3.10
CA THR A 332 40.54 -29.88 -1.74
C THR A 332 40.31 -28.40 -1.49
N ILE A 333 41.28 -27.55 -1.83
CA ILE A 333 41.14 -26.09 -1.74
C ILE A 333 39.99 -25.61 -2.62
N PHE A 334 39.90 -26.06 -3.87
CA PHE A 334 38.82 -25.69 -4.78
C PHE A 334 37.44 -26.12 -4.26
N SER A 335 37.33 -27.31 -3.66
CA SER A 335 36.07 -27.83 -3.11
C SER A 335 35.59 -27.07 -1.87
N ILE A 336 36.49 -26.46 -1.10
CA ILE A 336 36.16 -25.61 0.04
C ILE A 336 35.90 -24.16 -0.41
N LEU A 337 36.85 -23.58 -1.15
CA LEU A 337 36.84 -22.17 -1.52
C LEU A 337 35.85 -21.88 -2.66
N GLY A 338 35.67 -22.80 -3.60
CA GLY A 338 34.83 -22.66 -4.78
C GLY A 338 33.36 -22.39 -4.42
N PRO A 339 32.69 -23.23 -3.62
CA PRO A 339 31.33 -22.98 -3.15
C PRO A 339 31.21 -21.67 -2.35
N LEU A 340 32.20 -21.34 -1.51
CA LEU A 340 32.21 -20.08 -0.75
C LEU A 340 32.25 -18.87 -1.67
N VAL A 341 33.14 -18.87 -2.67
CA VAL A 341 33.25 -17.80 -3.67
C VAL A 341 31.97 -17.72 -4.51
N ALA A 342 31.42 -18.85 -4.95
CA ALA A 342 30.17 -18.89 -5.72
C ALA A 342 29.00 -18.31 -4.91
N VAL A 343 28.85 -18.68 -3.64
CA VAL A 343 27.82 -18.11 -2.75
C VAL A 343 28.06 -16.62 -2.56
N ALA A 344 29.29 -16.18 -2.34
CA ALA A 344 29.62 -14.76 -2.20
C ALA A 344 29.27 -13.96 -3.47
N LEU A 345 29.60 -14.47 -4.65
CA LEU A 345 29.25 -13.84 -5.93
C LEU A 345 27.74 -13.78 -6.15
N ILE A 346 26.99 -14.83 -5.81
CA ILE A 346 25.52 -14.85 -5.87
C ILE A 346 24.93 -13.78 -4.94
N VAL A 347 25.45 -13.66 -3.71
CA VAL A 347 25.02 -12.65 -2.75
C VAL A 347 25.33 -11.24 -3.26
N ILE A 348 26.53 -11.00 -3.78
CA ILE A 348 26.92 -9.71 -4.36
C ILE A 348 26.02 -9.34 -5.54
N TYR A 349 25.81 -10.27 -6.48
CA TYR A 349 24.90 -10.07 -7.62
C TYR A 349 23.47 -9.75 -7.16
N PHE A 350 22.96 -10.50 -6.18
CA PHE A 350 21.63 -10.27 -5.61
C PHE A 350 21.54 -8.89 -4.96
N CYS A 351 22.52 -8.48 -4.16
CA CYS A 351 22.60 -7.15 -3.56
C CYS A 351 22.62 -6.05 -4.63
N ALA A 352 23.47 -6.17 -5.66
CA ALA A 352 23.54 -5.22 -6.76
C ALA A 352 22.20 -5.13 -7.52
N PHE A 353 21.57 -6.27 -7.81
CA PHE A 353 20.26 -6.33 -8.46
C PHE A 353 19.17 -5.66 -7.61
N VAL A 354 19.18 -5.88 -6.29
CA VAL A 354 18.23 -5.23 -5.37
C VAL A 354 18.46 -3.71 -5.35
N ILE A 355 19.71 -3.25 -5.23
CA ILE A 355 20.07 -1.82 -5.24
C ILE A 355 19.64 -1.14 -6.54
N PHE A 356 19.95 -1.76 -7.70
CA PHE A 356 19.55 -1.22 -9.00
C PHE A 356 18.03 -1.08 -9.14
N ASN A 357 17.28 -2.10 -8.73
CA ASN A 357 15.82 -2.04 -8.73
C ASN A 357 15.29 -1.00 -7.74
N TRP A 358 15.94 -0.82 -6.59
CA TRP A 358 15.62 0.21 -5.61
C TRP A 358 15.78 1.61 -6.17
N ILE A 359 16.93 1.92 -6.78
CA ILE A 359 17.21 3.20 -7.43
C ILE A 359 16.14 3.47 -8.50
N LYS A 360 15.86 2.48 -9.36
CA LYS A 360 14.86 2.59 -10.42
C LYS A 360 13.45 2.85 -9.86
N ALA A 361 13.07 2.21 -8.75
CA ALA A 361 11.80 2.44 -8.08
C ALA A 361 11.71 3.85 -7.47
N ALA A 362 12.77 4.30 -6.79
CA ALA A 362 12.85 5.62 -6.18
C ALA A 362 12.78 6.74 -7.23
N THR A 363 13.51 6.62 -8.34
CA THR A 363 13.47 7.62 -9.42
C THR A 363 12.08 7.69 -10.06
N ARG A 364 11.42 6.55 -10.29
CA ARG A 364 10.04 6.51 -10.81
C ARG A 364 9.05 7.17 -9.86
N MET A 365 9.21 6.93 -8.56
CA MET A 365 8.38 7.53 -7.53
C MET A 365 8.49 9.06 -7.56
N LYS A 366 9.72 9.59 -7.57
CA LYS A 366 9.98 11.04 -7.63
C LYS A 366 9.39 11.67 -8.89
N LYS A 367 9.60 11.05 -10.06
CA LYS A 367 9.03 11.51 -11.34
C LYS A 367 7.50 11.48 -11.38
N ARG A 368 6.87 10.54 -10.67
CA ARG A 368 5.40 10.42 -10.67
C ARG A 368 4.78 11.44 -9.73
N PHE A 369 5.31 11.59 -8.51
CA PHE A 369 4.83 12.62 -7.60
C PHE A 369 5.03 14.02 -8.19
N SER A 370 6.17 14.31 -8.83
CA SER A 370 6.36 15.60 -9.50
C SER A 370 5.35 15.86 -10.64
N LYS A 371 4.92 14.83 -11.37
CA LYS A 371 3.87 14.95 -12.40
C LYS A 371 2.49 15.15 -11.79
N LEU A 372 2.20 14.45 -10.69
CA LEU A 372 0.97 14.66 -9.94
C LEU A 372 0.93 16.10 -9.43
N ASP A 373 2.02 16.63 -8.90
CA ASP A 373 2.11 18.03 -8.43
C ASP A 373 2.03 19.06 -9.58
N CYS A 374 2.55 18.72 -10.76
CA CYS A 374 2.51 19.59 -11.93
C CYS A 374 1.12 19.67 -12.56
N ASN A 375 0.39 18.55 -12.65
CA ASN A 375 -1.01 18.52 -13.12
C ASN A 375 -1.98 19.16 -12.11
N GLN A 376 -1.49 19.63 -10.97
CA GLN A 376 -2.27 20.27 -9.92
C GLN A 376 -2.19 21.80 -9.95
N ARG A 377 -1.30 22.40 -10.76
CA ARG A 377 -1.29 23.83 -11.09
C ARG A 377 -1.93 24.03 -12.44
#